data_AF-A0A957RE43-F1
#
_entry.id   AF-A0A957RE43-F1
#
_cell.length_a   1.000
_cell.length_b   1.000
_cell.length_c   1.000
_cell.angle_alpha   90.00
_cell.angle_beta   90.00
_cell.angle_gamma   90.00
#
_symmetry.space_group_name_H-M   'P 1'
#
loop_
_entity.id
_entity.type
_entity.pdbx_description
1 polymer ?
#
loop_
_entity_poly.entity_id
_entity_poly.type
_entity_poly.pdbx_seq_one_letter_code
_entity_poly.pdbx_strand_id
1 'polypeptide(L)'
;DIVPPNLSEAEKDDPRARNRIVQALYDRMAKARPANLARADRGDLITIGNTEDDFDKLADCDWIVEVIIEQLAPKQALVERLEKVRKPGAIVSSNTSGIPIKDIVANASDEFKAHFLGTHFFNPPRYLKLLEIIPTEHTSPEVVDFMVGFGRDVLGKGVVVCKDTPNFIANRFIAIVGS
;
A
#
# COMPACT_ATOMS: atom_id res chain seq x y z
N ASP A 1 11.93 -5.21 -7.58
CA ASP A 1 11.32 -4.27 -8.52
C ASP A 1 10.36 -5.02 -9.45
N ILE A 2 9.49 -4.32 -10.17
CA ILE A 2 8.51 -4.86 -11.11
C ILE A 2 8.93 -4.69 -12.58
N VAL A 3 10.08 -4.08 -12.86
CA VAL A 3 10.74 -4.21 -14.16
C VAL A 3 11.20 -5.67 -14.34
N PRO A 4 10.96 -6.30 -15.50
CA PRO A 4 11.39 -7.66 -15.74
C PRO A 4 12.92 -7.81 -15.56
N PRO A 5 13.39 -8.79 -14.79
CA PRO A 5 14.82 -8.97 -14.56
C PRO A 5 15.57 -9.54 -15.77
N ASN A 6 14.86 -9.99 -16.79
CA ASN A 6 15.38 -10.72 -17.95
C ASN A 6 15.08 -10.03 -19.29
N LEU A 7 15.25 -8.70 -19.35
CA LEU A 7 15.17 -7.95 -20.61
C LEU A 7 16.40 -8.21 -21.49
N SER A 8 16.18 -8.40 -22.79
CA SER A 8 17.26 -8.38 -23.77
C SER A 8 17.82 -6.96 -23.97
N GLU A 9 19.01 -6.82 -24.56
CA GLU A 9 19.60 -5.49 -24.84
C GLU A 9 18.66 -4.58 -25.65
N ALA A 10 17.90 -5.13 -26.60
CA ALA A 10 16.94 -4.38 -27.40
C ALA A 10 15.70 -3.93 -26.60
N GLU A 11 15.40 -4.57 -25.49
CA GLU A 11 14.22 -4.30 -24.65
C GLU A 11 14.54 -3.36 -23.47
N LYS A 12 15.82 -3.11 -23.16
CA LYS A 12 16.23 -2.34 -21.98
C LYS A 12 15.66 -0.94 -21.92
N ASP A 13 15.49 -0.32 -23.08
CA ASP A 13 14.98 1.05 -23.25
C ASP A 13 13.55 1.07 -23.81
N ASP A 14 12.90 -0.10 -24.02
CA ASP A 14 11.50 -0.16 -24.49
C ASP A 14 10.54 -0.08 -23.29
N PRO A 15 9.76 1.03 -23.15
CA PRO A 15 8.82 1.18 -22.04
C PRO A 15 7.77 0.07 -21.97
N ARG A 16 7.40 -0.54 -23.12
CA ARG A 16 6.44 -1.65 -23.16
C ARG A 16 7.03 -2.91 -22.55
N ALA A 17 8.28 -3.21 -22.88
CA ALA A 17 8.99 -4.36 -22.34
C ALA A 17 9.22 -4.18 -20.83
N ARG A 18 9.69 -3.00 -20.41
CA ARG A 18 9.90 -2.65 -19.00
C ARG A 18 8.63 -2.71 -18.15
N ASN A 19 7.47 -2.36 -18.71
CA ASN A 19 6.18 -2.41 -18.02
C ASN A 19 5.38 -3.71 -18.22
N ARG A 20 5.92 -4.73 -18.90
CA ARG A 20 5.12 -5.93 -19.27
C ARG A 20 4.52 -6.65 -18.06
N ILE A 21 5.20 -6.67 -16.90
CA ILE A 21 4.69 -7.32 -15.69
C ILE A 21 3.48 -6.53 -15.17
N VAL A 22 3.59 -5.21 -15.06
CA VAL A 22 2.51 -4.33 -14.58
C VAL A 22 1.31 -4.41 -15.53
N GLN A 23 1.55 -4.40 -16.85
CA GLN A 23 0.50 -4.55 -17.86
C GLN A 23 -0.23 -5.90 -17.72
N ALA A 24 0.51 -7.00 -17.54
CA ALA A 24 -0.10 -8.32 -17.35
C ALA A 24 -0.93 -8.40 -16.06
N LEU A 25 -0.49 -7.74 -14.98
CA LEU A 25 -1.24 -7.65 -13.72
C LEU A 25 -2.52 -6.82 -13.89
N TYR A 26 -2.44 -5.70 -14.60
CA TYR A 26 -3.60 -4.87 -14.93
C TYR A 26 -4.64 -5.65 -15.74
N ASP A 27 -4.21 -6.36 -16.79
CA ASP A 27 -5.10 -7.18 -17.63
C ASP A 27 -5.78 -8.28 -16.82
N ARG A 28 -5.04 -8.94 -15.92
CA ARG A 28 -5.58 -9.94 -15.00
C ARG A 28 -6.62 -9.32 -14.08
N MET A 29 -6.34 -8.15 -13.51
CA MET A 29 -7.24 -7.41 -12.63
C MET A 29 -8.54 -7.03 -13.35
N ALA A 30 -8.45 -6.52 -14.59
CA ALA A 30 -9.59 -6.13 -15.42
C ALA A 30 -10.48 -7.32 -15.81
N LYS A 31 -9.88 -8.50 -16.00
CA LYS A 31 -10.59 -9.73 -16.40
C LYS A 31 -11.04 -10.60 -15.21
N ALA A 32 -10.69 -10.24 -13.97
CA ALA A 32 -10.93 -11.05 -12.79
C ALA A 32 -12.42 -11.40 -12.59
N ARG A 33 -12.65 -12.60 -12.03
CA ARG A 33 -13.97 -13.09 -11.59
C ARG A 33 -13.81 -13.69 -10.18
N PRO A 34 -14.47 -13.14 -9.15
CA PRO A 34 -15.35 -11.97 -9.18
C PRO A 34 -14.57 -10.67 -9.53
N ALA A 35 -15.26 -9.65 -10.05
CA ALA A 35 -14.59 -8.46 -10.59
C ALA A 35 -13.83 -7.67 -9.51
N ASN A 36 -12.62 -7.19 -9.82
CA ASN A 36 -11.86 -6.35 -8.87
C ASN A 36 -12.30 -4.88 -8.94
N LEU A 37 -12.62 -4.37 -10.13
CA LEU A 37 -13.11 -3.00 -10.31
C LEU A 37 -14.60 -2.88 -9.97
N ALA A 38 -14.97 -1.83 -9.23
CA ALA A 38 -16.36 -1.53 -8.91
C ALA A 38 -17.23 -1.42 -10.18
N ARG A 39 -16.68 -0.76 -11.22
CA ARG A 39 -17.22 -0.62 -12.56
C ARG A 39 -16.08 -0.70 -13.56
N ALA A 40 -16.35 -1.18 -14.78
CA ALA A 40 -15.32 -1.37 -15.81
C ALA A 40 -14.60 -0.06 -16.20
N ASP A 41 -15.33 1.05 -16.24
CA ASP A 41 -14.82 2.40 -16.55
C ASP A 41 -13.84 2.96 -15.50
N ARG A 42 -13.72 2.33 -14.33
CA ARG A 42 -12.72 2.72 -13.32
C ARG A 42 -11.30 2.34 -13.72
N GLY A 43 -11.14 1.44 -14.70
CA GLY A 43 -9.85 1.12 -15.28
C GLY A 43 -9.18 2.34 -15.91
N ASP A 44 -9.98 3.24 -16.50
CA ASP A 44 -9.49 4.46 -17.18
C ASP A 44 -8.85 5.47 -16.21
N LEU A 45 -9.09 5.32 -14.90
CA LEU A 45 -8.48 6.14 -13.86
C LEU A 45 -7.15 5.56 -13.34
N ILE A 46 -6.73 4.39 -13.82
CA ILE A 46 -5.52 3.72 -13.37
C ILE A 46 -4.39 4.02 -14.35
N THR A 47 -3.38 4.74 -13.87
CA THR A 47 -2.11 4.87 -14.58
C THR A 47 -1.15 3.79 -14.07
N ILE A 48 -0.64 2.96 -14.97
CA ILE A 48 0.37 1.95 -14.65
C ILE A 48 1.77 2.55 -14.70
N GLY A 49 2.69 1.98 -13.91
CA GLY A 49 4.10 2.35 -13.90
C GLY A 49 4.94 1.38 -13.08
N ASN A 50 6.26 1.53 -13.11
CA ASN A 50 7.21 0.70 -12.37
C ASN A 50 8.08 1.53 -11.41
N THR A 51 8.75 0.86 -10.47
CA THR A 51 9.46 1.57 -9.38
C THR A 51 10.87 2.05 -9.76
N GLU A 52 11.34 1.75 -10.98
CA GLU A 52 12.57 2.31 -11.53
C GLU A 52 12.29 3.61 -12.30
N ASP A 53 11.37 3.56 -13.27
CA ASP A 53 11.15 4.64 -14.23
C ASP A 53 10.17 5.72 -13.73
N ASP A 54 9.20 5.31 -12.90
CA ASP A 54 8.03 6.15 -12.58
C ASP A 54 7.98 6.59 -11.11
N PHE A 55 9.03 6.32 -10.32
CA PHE A 55 9.01 6.55 -8.88
C PHE A 55 8.78 8.02 -8.51
N ASP A 56 9.28 8.96 -9.33
CA ASP A 56 9.13 10.39 -9.10
C ASP A 56 7.67 10.88 -9.24
N LYS A 57 6.79 10.14 -9.92
CA LYS A 57 5.36 10.47 -10.01
C LYS A 57 4.65 10.45 -8.65
N LEU A 58 5.25 9.78 -7.66
CA LEU A 58 4.72 9.73 -6.29
C LEU A 58 4.76 11.11 -5.60
N ALA A 59 5.54 12.06 -6.11
CA ALA A 59 5.57 13.43 -5.60
C ALA A 59 4.20 14.14 -5.68
N ASP A 60 3.35 13.76 -6.65
CA ASP A 60 2.03 14.37 -6.85
C ASP A 60 0.93 13.71 -6.01
N CYS A 61 1.18 12.51 -5.45
CA CYS A 61 0.17 11.71 -4.75
C CYS A 61 -0.16 12.25 -3.35
N ASP A 62 -1.44 12.28 -2.98
CA ASP A 62 -1.89 12.60 -1.62
C ASP A 62 -1.82 11.41 -0.66
N TRP A 63 -2.02 10.20 -1.18
CA TRP A 63 -1.97 8.94 -0.43
C TRP A 63 -1.23 7.85 -1.21
N ILE A 64 -0.23 7.23 -0.59
CA ILE A 64 0.61 6.17 -1.14
C ILE A 64 0.43 4.91 -0.28
N VAL A 65 0.12 3.76 -0.90
CA VAL A 65 -0.05 2.48 -0.20
C VAL A 65 1.05 1.50 -0.60
N GLU A 66 1.82 1.04 0.38
CA GLU A 66 2.86 0.04 0.27
C GLU A 66 2.27 -1.37 0.37
N VAL A 67 2.51 -2.20 -0.66
CA VAL A 67 2.04 -3.59 -0.77
C VAL A 67 3.12 -4.50 -1.39
N ILE A 68 4.36 -4.37 -0.92
CA ILE A 68 5.51 -5.19 -1.33
C ILE A 68 5.64 -6.45 -0.48
N ILE A 69 6.64 -7.28 -0.78
CA ILE A 69 6.97 -8.49 -0.03
C ILE A 69 7.02 -8.24 1.49
N GLU A 70 6.51 -9.20 2.26
CA GLU A 70 6.42 -9.13 3.72
C GLU A 70 7.79 -9.40 4.38
N GLN A 71 8.74 -8.48 4.17
CA GLN A 71 10.06 -8.48 4.76
C GLN A 71 10.44 -7.07 5.21
N LEU A 72 11.00 -6.95 6.41
CA LEU A 72 11.29 -5.65 7.04
C LEU A 72 12.29 -4.82 6.23
N ALA A 73 13.42 -5.40 5.83
CA ALA A 73 14.49 -4.67 5.16
C ALA A 73 14.05 -4.06 3.81
N PRO A 74 13.36 -4.80 2.90
CA PRO A 74 12.78 -4.19 1.70
C PRO A 74 11.79 -3.05 1.98
N LYS A 75 10.96 -3.16 3.03
CA LYS A 75 9.99 -2.12 3.40
C LYS A 75 10.69 -0.86 3.92
N GLN A 76 11.69 -1.01 4.78
CA GLN A 76 12.51 0.11 5.26
C GLN A 76 13.24 0.83 4.11
N ALA A 77 13.83 0.07 3.18
CA ALA A 77 14.48 0.66 2.00
C ALA A 77 13.49 1.43 1.11
N LEU A 78 12.25 0.96 0.98
CA LEU A 78 11.20 1.68 0.27
C LEU A 78 10.79 2.96 1.00
N VAL A 79 10.64 2.91 2.33
CA VAL A 79 10.35 4.10 3.17
C VAL A 79 11.40 5.18 2.96
N GLU A 80 12.69 4.83 3.03
CA GLU A 80 13.80 5.77 2.81
C GLU A 80 13.76 6.42 1.41
N ARG A 81 13.28 5.68 0.41
CA ARG A 81 13.16 6.17 -0.97
C ARG A 81 11.93 7.07 -1.13
N LEU A 82 10.80 6.70 -0.52
CA LEU A 82 9.56 7.48 -0.50
C LEU A 82 9.76 8.82 0.22
N GLU A 83 10.48 8.84 1.33
CA GLU A 83 10.74 10.05 2.10
C GLU A 83 11.44 11.15 1.30
N LYS A 84 12.24 10.77 0.29
CA LYS A 84 12.95 11.72 -0.58
C LYS A 84 12.08 12.29 -1.69
N VAL A 85 10.96 11.66 -2.01
CA VAL A 85 10.18 11.94 -3.23
C VAL A 85 8.77 12.41 -2.92
N ARG A 86 8.12 11.87 -1.88
CA ARG A 86 6.74 12.27 -1.55
C ARG A 86 6.70 13.76 -1.19
N LYS A 87 5.60 14.42 -1.53
CA LYS A 87 5.35 15.78 -1.03
C LYS A 87 5.14 15.75 0.49
N PRO A 88 5.59 16.79 1.23
CA PRO A 88 5.32 16.93 2.66
C PRO A 88 3.82 16.81 2.96
N GLY A 89 3.48 16.16 4.07
CA GLY A 89 2.09 15.91 4.45
C GLY A 89 1.34 14.82 3.66
N ALA A 90 1.90 14.28 2.56
CA ALA A 90 1.29 13.13 1.89
C ALA A 90 1.26 11.92 2.82
N ILE A 91 0.11 11.24 2.89
CA ILE A 91 -0.07 10.08 3.74
C ILE A 91 0.58 8.88 3.07
N VAL A 92 1.37 8.12 3.83
CA VAL A 92 1.90 6.83 3.38
C VAL A 92 1.36 5.75 4.30
N SER A 93 0.92 4.64 3.75
CA SER A 93 0.49 3.51 4.56
C SER A 93 1.05 2.18 4.10
N SER A 94 1.18 1.23 5.02
CA SER A 94 1.55 -0.15 4.71
C SER A 94 0.37 -1.09 4.84
N ASN A 95 0.16 -1.96 3.84
CA ASN A 95 -0.77 -3.09 3.90
C ASN A 95 -0.11 -4.36 4.48
N THR A 96 0.95 -4.20 5.27
CA THR A 96 1.53 -5.29 6.08
C THR A 96 0.46 -5.99 6.91
N SER A 97 0.63 -7.29 7.12
CA SER A 97 -0.29 -8.12 7.93
C SER A 97 0.34 -8.59 9.24
N GLY A 98 1.67 -8.53 9.36
CA GLY A 98 2.38 -9.07 10.51
C GLY A 98 3.58 -8.26 11.01
N ILE A 99 4.18 -7.42 10.16
CA ILE A 99 5.31 -6.58 10.56
C ILE A 99 4.78 -5.35 11.33
N PRO A 100 5.27 -5.07 12.55
CA PRO A 100 4.90 -3.86 13.28
C PRO A 100 5.19 -2.59 12.49
N ILE A 101 4.24 -1.65 12.50
CA ILE A 101 4.30 -0.41 11.71
C ILE A 101 5.49 0.44 12.17
N LYS A 102 5.72 0.53 13.48
CA LYS A 102 6.87 1.27 14.04
C LYS A 102 8.22 0.77 13.54
N ASP A 103 8.35 -0.53 13.26
CA ASP A 103 9.61 -1.12 12.81
C ASP A 103 9.87 -0.73 11.34
N ILE A 104 8.82 -0.65 10.52
CA ILE A 104 8.90 -0.24 9.10
C ILE A 104 9.44 1.19 8.98
N VAL A 105 9.05 2.10 9.89
CA VAL A 105 9.45 3.52 9.85
C VAL A 105 10.51 3.90 10.87
N ALA A 106 11.17 2.93 11.52
CA ALA A 106 12.10 3.20 12.62
C ALA A 106 13.15 4.28 12.30
N ASN A 107 13.67 4.26 11.07
CA ASN A 107 14.74 5.16 10.59
C ASN A 107 14.23 6.42 9.87
N ALA A 108 12.92 6.57 9.70
CA ALA A 108 12.34 7.73 9.02
C ALA A 108 12.33 8.98 9.92
N SER A 109 12.22 10.17 9.32
CA SER A 109 12.07 11.42 10.08
C SER A 109 10.74 11.48 10.85
N ASP A 110 10.67 12.38 11.82
CA ASP A 110 9.45 12.61 12.60
C ASP A 110 8.29 13.12 11.73
N GLU A 111 8.57 13.94 10.71
CA GLU A 111 7.54 14.40 9.78
C GLU A 111 6.99 13.25 8.93
N PHE A 112 7.84 12.33 8.49
CA PHE A 112 7.40 11.12 7.80
C PHE A 112 6.59 10.20 8.71
N LYS A 113 7.08 9.94 9.92
CA LYS A 113 6.39 9.12 10.93
C LYS A 113 5.01 9.68 11.28
N ALA A 114 4.88 11.00 11.36
CA ALA A 114 3.60 11.67 11.61
C ALA A 114 2.53 11.40 10.54
N HIS A 115 2.95 11.12 9.30
CA HIS A 115 2.08 10.85 8.16
C HIS A 115 2.10 9.38 7.71
N PHE A 116 2.62 8.48 8.56
CA PHE A 116 2.68 7.04 8.29
C PHE A 116 1.78 6.22 9.22
N LEU A 117 1.10 5.22 8.67
CA LEU A 117 0.30 4.25 9.43
C LEU A 117 0.15 2.90 8.69
N GLY A 118 -0.43 1.90 9.35
CA GLY A 118 -0.91 0.69 8.68
C GLY A 118 -2.32 0.87 8.12
N THR A 119 -2.55 0.38 6.89
CA THR A 119 -3.88 0.20 6.31
C THR A 119 -4.01 -1.24 5.84
N HIS A 120 -4.50 -2.12 6.70
CA HIS A 120 -4.60 -3.54 6.39
C HIS A 120 -5.97 -3.87 5.80
N PHE A 121 -5.98 -4.05 4.48
CA PHE A 121 -7.10 -4.54 3.70
C PHE A 121 -7.10 -6.07 3.65
N PHE A 122 -8.29 -6.65 3.81
CA PHE A 122 -8.47 -8.09 3.73
C PHE A 122 -8.72 -8.53 2.29
N ASN A 123 -8.09 -9.62 1.84
CA ASN A 123 -8.21 -10.11 0.48
C ASN A 123 -9.44 -11.04 0.32
N PRO A 124 -10.36 -10.80 -0.64
CA PRO A 124 -10.35 -9.73 -1.64
C PRO A 124 -10.78 -8.34 -1.13
N PRO A 125 -9.98 -7.27 -1.37
CA PRO A 125 -10.16 -5.97 -0.75
C PRO A 125 -11.44 -5.25 -1.18
N ARG A 126 -12.01 -5.57 -2.35
CA ARG A 126 -13.33 -5.02 -2.73
C ARG A 126 -14.46 -5.61 -1.89
N TYR A 127 -14.41 -6.91 -1.62
CA TYR A 127 -15.56 -7.67 -1.12
C TYR A 127 -15.56 -7.77 0.40
N LEU A 128 -14.38 -7.83 1.02
CA LEU A 128 -14.27 -7.84 2.46
C LEU A 128 -14.45 -6.41 3.00
N LYS A 129 -15.30 -6.28 4.02
CA LYS A 129 -15.78 -4.99 4.52
C LYS A 129 -14.82 -4.33 5.50
N LEU A 130 -13.96 -5.11 6.15
CA LEU A 130 -13.10 -4.63 7.22
C LEU A 130 -11.87 -3.91 6.64
N LEU A 131 -11.49 -2.81 7.26
CA LEU A 131 -10.22 -2.12 7.10
C LEU A 131 -9.66 -1.83 8.50
N GLU A 132 -8.47 -2.35 8.78
CA GLU A 132 -7.75 -2.03 10.00
C GLU A 132 -6.84 -0.81 9.74
N ILE A 133 -6.96 0.20 10.61
CA ILE A 133 -6.11 1.39 10.66
C ILE A 133 -5.18 1.24 11.85
N ILE A 134 -3.87 1.18 11.61
CA ILE A 134 -2.87 0.86 12.63
C ILE A 134 -1.91 2.04 12.79
N PRO A 135 -2.24 3.03 13.64
CA PRO A 135 -1.32 4.12 13.94
C PRO A 135 -0.15 3.65 14.82
N THR A 136 0.96 4.38 14.73
CA THR A 136 2.05 4.33 15.71
C THR A 136 1.87 5.42 16.75
N GLU A 137 2.76 5.46 17.76
CA GLU A 137 2.81 6.57 18.72
C GLU A 137 3.17 7.92 18.09
N HIS A 138 3.79 7.89 16.91
CA HIS A 138 4.21 9.09 16.19
C HIS A 138 3.16 9.56 15.18
N THR A 139 2.23 8.70 14.77
CA THR A 139 1.22 9.03 13.77
C THR A 139 0.33 10.16 14.27
N SER A 140 0.19 11.22 13.48
CA SER A 140 -0.65 12.37 13.84
C SER A 140 -2.12 11.95 14.02
N PRO A 141 -2.80 12.38 15.09
CA PRO A 141 -4.22 12.14 15.27
C PRO A 141 -5.07 12.60 14.07
N GLU A 142 -4.71 13.72 13.44
CA GLU A 142 -5.42 14.25 12.26
C GLU A 142 -5.34 13.29 11.08
N VAL A 143 -4.20 12.62 10.89
CA VAL A 143 -4.01 11.61 9.85
C VAL A 143 -4.87 10.38 10.16
N VAL A 144 -4.95 9.95 11.42
CA VAL A 144 -5.81 8.84 11.84
C VAL A 144 -7.28 9.17 11.57
N ASP A 145 -7.74 10.34 12.00
CA ASP A 145 -9.12 10.79 11.82
C ASP A 145 -9.48 10.89 10.33
N PHE A 146 -8.59 11.44 9.51
CA PHE A 146 -8.77 11.49 8.06
C PHE A 146 -8.90 10.08 7.47
N MET A 147 -8.00 9.16 7.81
CA MET A 147 -8.01 7.80 7.26
C MET A 147 -9.22 6.99 7.71
N VAL A 148 -9.69 7.19 8.94
CA VAL A 148 -10.92 6.59 9.44
C VAL A 148 -12.14 7.12 8.69
N GLY A 149 -12.25 8.45 8.54
CA GLY A 149 -13.32 9.08 7.77
C GLY A 149 -13.32 8.65 6.31
N PHE A 150 -12.17 8.70 5.64
CA PHE A 150 -12.03 8.30 4.25
C PHE A 150 -12.37 6.82 4.04
N GLY A 151 -11.84 5.93 4.89
CA GLY A 151 -12.13 4.50 4.84
C GLY A 151 -13.62 4.19 5.00
N ARG A 152 -14.29 4.89 5.92
CA ARG A 152 -15.72 4.68 6.18
C ARG A 152 -16.60 5.29 5.09
N ASP A 153 -16.40 6.58 4.80
CA ASP A 153 -17.34 7.40 4.06
C ASP A 153 -17.09 7.38 2.55
N VAL A 154 -15.84 7.19 2.11
CA VAL A 154 -15.46 7.15 0.68
C VAL A 154 -15.27 5.72 0.20
N LEU A 155 -14.55 4.88 0.95
CA LEU A 155 -14.30 3.49 0.57
C LEU A 155 -15.43 2.53 0.99
N GLY A 156 -16.35 2.97 1.87
CA GLY A 156 -17.46 2.15 2.34
C GLY A 156 -17.04 0.97 3.22
N LYS A 157 -15.90 1.09 3.92
CA LYS A 157 -15.36 0.05 4.81
C LYS A 157 -15.90 0.18 6.24
N GLY A 158 -16.04 -0.96 6.91
CA GLY A 158 -16.05 -1.00 8.37
C GLY A 158 -14.63 -0.77 8.85
N VAL A 159 -14.36 0.39 9.43
CA VAL A 159 -13.03 0.77 9.90
C VAL A 159 -12.87 0.44 11.37
N VAL A 160 -11.75 -0.18 11.73
CA VAL A 160 -11.34 -0.42 13.11
C VAL A 160 -9.95 0.16 13.32
N VAL A 161 -9.77 0.94 14.37
CA VAL A 161 -8.44 1.41 14.80
C VAL A 161 -7.82 0.33 15.70
N CYS A 162 -6.65 -0.16 15.31
CA CYS A 162 -5.94 -1.26 15.97
C CYS A 162 -4.64 -0.76 16.61
N LYS A 163 -4.19 -1.46 17.65
CA LYS A 163 -2.85 -1.23 18.21
C LYS A 163 -1.79 -1.88 17.31
N ASP A 164 -0.63 -1.25 17.23
CA ASP A 164 0.55 -1.79 16.57
C ASP A 164 1.15 -2.95 17.39
N THR A 165 0.59 -4.14 17.21
CA THR A 165 1.06 -5.39 17.83
C THR A 165 1.13 -6.50 16.79
N PRO A 166 2.06 -7.47 16.92
CA PRO A 166 2.14 -8.60 15.99
C PRO A 166 0.78 -9.29 15.80
N ASN A 167 0.41 -9.58 14.55
CA ASN A 167 -0.88 -10.18 14.15
C ASN A 167 -2.14 -9.33 14.43
N PHE A 168 -2.01 -8.02 14.66
CA PHE A 168 -3.11 -7.05 14.82
C PHE A 168 -4.33 -7.61 15.58
N ILE A 169 -5.56 -7.25 15.18
CA ILE A 169 -6.79 -7.73 15.84
C ILE A 169 -7.31 -8.99 15.16
N ALA A 170 -7.53 -8.97 13.85
CA ALA A 170 -8.15 -10.09 13.15
C ALA A 170 -7.29 -11.39 13.16
N ASN A 171 -5.98 -11.28 12.92
CA ASN A 171 -5.11 -12.47 12.92
C ASN A 171 -4.90 -13.01 14.34
N ARG A 172 -4.99 -12.15 15.37
CA ARG A 172 -4.99 -12.57 16.78
C ARG A 172 -6.26 -13.35 17.15
N PHE A 173 -7.44 -12.95 16.69
CA PHE A 173 -8.67 -13.71 16.94
C PHE A 173 -8.69 -15.05 16.21
N ILE A 174 -8.21 -15.12 14.96
CA ILE A 174 -8.13 -16.38 14.20
C ILE A 174 -7.19 -17.39 14.89
N ALA A 175 -6.05 -16.92 15.44
CA ALA A 175 -5.13 -17.77 16.18
C ALA A 175 -5.70 -18.34 17.50
N ILE A 176 -6.67 -17.66 18.11
CA ILE A 176 -7.31 -18.09 19.38
C ILE A 176 -8.48 -19.04 19.13
N VAL A 177 -9.19 -18.92 18.01
CA VAL A 177 -10.34 -19.77 17.68
C VAL A 177 -9.93 -21.06 16.95
N GLY A 178 -8.71 -21.09 16.39
CA GLY A 178 -8.12 -22.26 15.73
C GLY A 178 -7.29 -23.19 16.63
N SER A 179 -7.27 -22.96 17.95
CA SER A 179 -6.55 -23.78 18.95
C SER A 179 -7.50 -24.56 19.84
#